data_AF-A0AAV5B8X1-F1
#
_entry.id   AF-A0AAV5B8X1-F1
#
_cell.length_a   1.000
_cell.length_b   1.000
_cell.length_c   1.000
_cell.angle_alpha   90.00
_cell.angle_beta   90.00
_cell.angle_gamma   90.00
#
_symmetry.space_group_name_H-M   'P 1'
#
loop_
_entity.id
_entity.type
_entity.pdbx_description
1 polymer ?
#
loop_
_entity_poly.entity_id
_entity_poly.type
_entity_poly.pdbx_seq_one_letter_code
_entity_poly.pdbx_strand_id
1 'polypeptide(L)'
;MSVNHLEPEEFVEKAFSIGASITCRVYVTNNHLAVKVYLLHDKDDLYFMDCPITTHENRKVLEETDFNELHADLYQKIALDERLRMQRA
;
A
#
# COMPACT_ATOMS: atom_id res chain seq x y z
N MET A 1 -3.32 14.70 -6.60
CA MET A 1 -3.56 13.42 -5.94
C MET A 1 -2.57 13.27 -4.80
N SER A 2 -3.03 13.26 -3.56
CA SER A 2 -2.19 12.88 -2.43
C SER A 2 -2.24 11.36 -2.25
N VAL A 3 -1.12 10.76 -1.84
CA VAL A 3 -1.06 9.34 -1.48
C VAL A 3 -0.74 9.29 -0.01
N ASN A 4 -1.55 8.60 0.79
CA ASN A 4 -1.44 8.60 2.25
C ASN A 4 -1.43 7.17 2.79
N HIS A 5 -0.39 6.81 3.53
CA HIS A 5 -0.37 5.59 4.33
C HIS A 5 -1.26 5.75 5.55
N LEU A 6 -2.02 4.72 5.88
CA LEU A 6 -2.85 4.62 7.07
C LEU A 6 -2.50 3.34 7.82
N GLU A 7 -2.45 3.44 9.15
CA GLU A 7 -2.40 2.27 10.01
C GLU A 7 -3.71 1.46 9.88
N PRO A 8 -3.72 0.17 10.25
CA PRO A 8 -4.88 -0.69 10.01
C PRO A 8 -6.21 -0.18 10.56
N GLU A 9 -6.20 0.36 11.78
CA GLU A 9 -7.37 0.93 12.42
C GLU A 9 -7.88 2.16 11.66
N GLU A 10 -6.99 3.07 11.28
CA GLU A 10 -7.30 4.27 10.52
C GLU A 10 -7.86 3.94 9.14
N PHE A 11 -7.28 2.93 8.48
CA PHE A 11 -7.73 2.47 7.17
C PHE A 11 -9.15 1.90 7.22
N VAL A 12 -9.42 1.05 8.20
CA VAL A 12 -10.75 0.46 8.39
C VAL A 12 -11.79 1.55 8.71
N GLU A 13 -11.49 2.45 9.65
CA GLU A 13 -12.37 3.58 9.98
C GLU A 13 -12.65 4.46 8.76
N LYS A 14 -11.61 4.81 8.00
CA LYS A 14 -11.76 5.62 6.78
C LYS A 14 -12.63 4.90 5.77
N ALA A 15 -12.37 3.62 5.49
CA ALA A 15 -13.14 2.82 4.54
C ALA A 15 -14.63 2.76 4.89
N PHE A 16 -14.97 2.54 6.17
CA PHE A 16 -16.36 2.57 6.64
C PHE A 16 -16.98 3.97 6.56
N SER A 17 -16.22 5.01 6.92
CA SER A 17 -16.73 6.39 6.95
C SER A 17 -17.15 6.91 5.57
N ILE A 18 -16.41 6.55 4.52
CA ILE A 18 -16.68 7.03 3.15
C ILE A 18 -17.48 6.01 2.31
N GLY A 19 -17.64 4.77 2.80
CA GLY A 19 -18.34 3.71 2.07
C GLY A 19 -17.68 3.32 0.74
N ALA A 20 -16.37 3.53 0.60
CA ALA A 20 -15.66 3.27 -0.65
C ALA A 20 -15.35 1.79 -0.84
N SER A 21 -15.26 1.37 -2.11
CA SER A 21 -14.75 0.05 -2.46
C SER A 21 -13.25 -0.05 -2.16
N ILE A 22 -12.86 -1.13 -1.48
CA ILE A 22 -11.45 -1.43 -1.22
C ILE A 22 -10.89 -2.23 -2.40
N THR A 23 -9.81 -1.74 -3.00
CA THR A 23 -9.02 -2.48 -3.99
C THR A 23 -7.82 -3.11 -3.31
N CYS A 24 -7.46 -4.34 -3.66
CA CYS A 24 -6.26 -5.01 -3.15
C CYS A 24 -5.28 -5.25 -4.29
N ARG A 25 -4.02 -4.86 -4.10
CA ARG A 25 -2.91 -5.05 -5.05
C ARG A 25 -1.71 -5.64 -4.32
N VAL A 26 -0.79 -6.25 -5.06
CA VAL A 26 0.46 -6.77 -4.51
C VAL A 26 1.62 -6.06 -5.19
N TYR A 27 2.55 -5.55 -4.38
CA TYR A 27 3.78 -4.92 -4.83
C TYR A 27 4.98 -5.71 -4.32
N VAL A 28 6.02 -5.80 -5.16
CA VAL A 28 7.31 -6.38 -4.74
C VAL A 28 8.25 -5.25 -4.39
N THR A 29 8.81 -5.30 -3.18
CA THR A 29 9.73 -4.28 -2.67
C THR A 29 11.14 -4.51 -3.19
N ASN A 30 12.02 -3.52 -3.01
CA ASN A 30 13.42 -3.64 -3.44
C ASN A 30 14.19 -4.73 -2.68
N ASN A 31 13.76 -5.06 -1.46
CA ASN A 31 14.30 -6.17 -0.67
C ASN A 31 13.62 -7.52 -0.99
N HIS A 32 12.93 -7.61 -2.14
CA HIS A 32 12.22 -8.81 -2.59
C HIS A 32 11.10 -9.30 -1.67
N LEU A 33 10.56 -8.43 -0.80
CA LEU A 33 9.36 -8.74 -0.04
C LEU A 33 8.13 -8.47 -0.90
N ALA A 34 7.19 -9.42 -0.93
CA ALA A 34 5.87 -9.18 -1.47
C ALA A 34 5.01 -8.51 -0.40
N VAL A 35 4.37 -7.39 -0.76
CA VAL A 35 3.53 -6.62 0.15
C VAL A 35 2.15 -6.52 -0.44
N LYS A 36 1.14 -6.96 0.33
CA LYS A 36 -0.25 -6.76 -0.02
C LYS A 36 -0.64 -5.35 0.41
N VAL A 37 -1.20 -4.58 -0.52
CA VAL A 37 -1.59 -3.19 -0.30
C VAL A 37 -3.08 -3.05 -0.59
N TYR A 38 -3.80 -2.57 0.40
CA TYR A 38 -5.22 -2.23 0.30
C TYR A 38 -5.34 -0.74 0.00
N LEU A 39 -6.22 -0.38 -0.93
CA LEU A 39 -6.35 0.96 -1.50
C LEU A 39 -7.80 1.40 -1.43
N LEU A 40 -8.02 2.65 -1.07
CA LEU A 40 -9.31 3.33 -1.13
C LEU A 40 -9.12 4.74 -1.72
N HIS A 41 -10.08 5.17 -2.53
CA HIS A 41 -10.11 6.51 -3.10
C HIS A 41 -11.16 7.35 -2.38
N ASP A 42 -10.80 8.57 -2.01
CA ASP A 42 -11.72 9.61 -1.55
C ASP A 42 -11.45 10.87 -2.38
N LYS A 43 -12.29 11.11 -3.38
CA LYS A 43 -12.13 12.20 -4.36
C LYS A 43 -10.75 12.14 -5.04
N ASP A 44 -9.88 13.11 -4.77
CA ASP A 44 -8.54 13.23 -5.35
C ASP A 44 -7.45 12.56 -4.50
N ASP A 45 -7.82 11.94 -3.37
CA ASP A 45 -6.89 11.33 -2.44
C ASP A 45 -6.92 9.80 -2.53
N LEU A 46 -5.73 9.19 -2.54
CA LEU A 46 -5.53 7.75 -2.46
C LEU A 46 -5.00 7.42 -1.08
N TYR A 47 -5.73 6.60 -0.33
CA TYR A 47 -5.24 6.07 0.94
C TYR A 47 -4.88 4.61 0.77
N PHE A 48 -3.84 4.17 1.47
CA PHE A 48 -3.43 2.78 1.45
C PHE A 48 -2.98 2.28 2.82
N MET A 49 -3.13 0.98 3.01
CA MET A 49 -2.59 0.22 4.14
C MET A 49 -1.77 -0.92 3.56
N ASP A 50 -0.55 -1.11 4.07
CA ASP A 50 0.32 -2.19 3.64
C ASP A 50 0.41 -3.33 4.65
N CYS A 51 0.59 -4.54 4.11
CA CYS A 51 0.64 -5.79 4.86
C CYS A 51 1.70 -6.68 4.21
N PRO A 52 2.95 -6.62 4.70
CA PRO A 52 4.03 -7.47 4.21
C PRO A 52 3.69 -8.95 4.35
N ILE A 53 3.82 -9.70 3.25
CA ILE A 53 3.54 -11.13 3.23
C ILE A 53 4.76 -11.85 3.81
N THR A 54 4.57 -12.43 5.00
CA THR A 54 5.65 -13.15 5.70
C THR A 54 5.49 -14.66 5.52
N THR A 55 6.57 -15.31 5.11
CA THR A 55 6.78 -16.76 5.10
C THR A 55 7.92 -17.11 6.06
N HIS A 56 8.14 -18.40 6.31
CA HIS A 56 9.31 -18.82 7.09
C HIS A 56 10.64 -18.39 6.43
N GLU A 57 10.67 -18.32 5.10
CA GLU A 57 11.88 -18.05 4.32
C GLU A 57 12.26 -16.57 4.30
N ASN A 58 11.28 -15.66 4.34
CA ASN A 58 11.52 -14.21 4.25
C ASN A 58 11.35 -13.47 5.59
N ARG A 59 11.06 -14.18 6.69
CA ARG A 59 10.89 -13.59 8.03
C ARG A 59 12.09 -12.74 8.43
N LYS A 60 13.31 -13.25 8.22
CA LYS A 60 14.54 -12.53 8.55
C LYS A 60 14.66 -11.21 7.77
N VAL A 61 14.27 -11.22 6.49
CA VAL A 61 14.29 -10.02 5.65
C VAL A 61 13.31 -8.98 6.18
N LEU A 62 12.11 -9.39 6.61
CA LEU A 62 11.14 -8.48 7.21
C LEU A 62 11.63 -7.90 8.54
N GLU A 63 12.21 -8.72 9.41
CA GLU A 63 12.75 -8.28 10.71
C GLU A 63 13.91 -7.27 10.57
N GLU A 64 14.69 -7.37 9.49
CA GLU A 64 15.81 -6.47 9.18
C GLU A 64 15.40 -5.26 8.33
N THR A 65 14.14 -5.18 7.88
CA THR A 65 13.66 -4.09 7.01
C THR A 65 13.35 -2.83 7.81
N ASP A 66 13.90 -1.69 7.38
CA ASP A 66 13.45 -0.38 7.86
C ASP A 66 12.10 -0.04 7.21
N PHE A 67 11.06 0.08 8.06
CA PHE A 67 9.71 0.38 7.61
C PHE A 67 9.61 1.75 6.91
N ASN A 68 10.49 2.72 7.21
CA ASN A 68 10.50 4.00 6.50
C ASN A 68 10.95 3.83 5.05
N GLU A 69 11.99 3.02 4.82
CA GLU A 69 12.46 2.71 3.46
C GLU A 69 11.43 1.89 2.70
N LEU A 70 10.78 0.93 3.38
CA LEU A 70 9.68 0.15 2.84
C LEU A 70 8.53 1.04 2.37
N HIS A 71 8.06 1.94 3.24
CA HIS A 71 6.97 2.85 2.90
C HIS A 71 7.37 3.76 1.73
N ALA A 72 8.58 4.33 1.72
CA ALA A 72 9.06 5.16 0.63
C ALA A 72 9.07 4.43 -0.72
N ASP A 73 9.49 3.17 -0.73
CA ASP A 73 9.46 2.31 -1.93
C ASP A 73 8.01 2.04 -2.40
N LEU A 74 7.12 1.71 -1.46
CA LEU A 74 5.70 1.50 -1.75
C LEU A 74 5.03 2.76 -2.29
N TYR A 75 5.29 3.93 -1.71
CA TYR A 75 4.76 5.22 -2.19
C TYR A 75 5.07 5.44 -3.66
N GLN A 76 6.33 5.24 -4.07
CA GLN A 76 6.76 5.44 -5.46
C GLN A 76 6.05 4.46 -6.41
N LYS A 77 5.95 3.19 -6.02
CA LYS A 77 5.33 2.13 -6.83
C LYS A 77 3.82 2.33 -6.95
N ILE A 78 3.13 2.67 -5.87
CA ILE A 78 1.69 2.94 -5.84
C ILE A 78 1.37 4.16 -6.69
N ALA A 79 2.10 5.27 -6.51
CA ALA A 79 1.88 6.48 -7.29
C ALA A 79 2.08 6.26 -8.80
N LEU A 80 3.10 5.48 -9.18
CA LEU A 80 3.34 5.12 -10.56
C LEU A 80 2.24 4.22 -11.14
N ASP A 81 1.86 3.15 -10.43
CA ASP A 81 0.77 2.25 -10.85
C ASP A 81 -0.54 3.02 -11.04
N GLU A 82 -0.88 3.88 -10.08
CA GLU A 82 -2.11 4.67 -10.15
C GLU A 82 -2.11 5.63 -11.33
N ARG A 83 -1.00 6.34 -11.58
CA ARG A 83 -0.85 7.21 -12.75
C ARG A 83 -1.04 6.43 -14.06
N LEU A 84 -0.45 5.23 -14.16
CA LEU A 84 -0.56 4.40 -15.37
C LEU A 84 -1.98 3.86 -15.58
N ARG A 85 -2.72 3.60 -14.50
CA ARG A 85 -4.13 3.18 -14.57
C ARG A 85 -5.05 4.30 -14.99
N MET A 86 -4.86 5.51 -14.46
CA MET A 86 -5.62 6.69 -14.87
C MET A 86 -5.40 7.05 -16.35
N GLN A 87 -4.22 6.79 -16.91
CA GLN A 87 -3.96 6.99 -18.34
C GLN A 87 -4.63 5.95 -19.25
N ARG A 88 -5.05 4.82 -18.70
CA ARG A 88 -5.64 3.69 -19.43
C ARG A 88 -7.15 3.55 -19.24
N ALA A 89 -7.74 4.34 -18.35
CA ALA A 89 -9.18 4.42 -18.09
C ALA A 89 -9.84 5.48 -18.97
#